data_AF-A0A1I6EY10-F1
#
_entry.id   AF-A0A1I6EY10-F1
#
_cell.length_a   1.000
_cell.length_b   1.000
_cell.length_c   1.000
_cell.angle_alpha   90.00
_cell.angle_beta   90.00
_cell.angle_gamma   90.00
#
_symmetry.space_group_name_H-M   'P 1'
#
loop_
_entity.id
_entity.type
_entity.pdbx_description
1 polymer ?
#
loop_
_entity_poly.entity_id
_entity_poly.type
_entity_poly.pdbx_seq_one_letter_code
_entity_poly.pdbx_strand_id
1 'polypeptide(L)'
;MDERRTLYRLAAEMFAPGTELSDNLADHPIVRYEIGRALAGHGGLDPAQLTRVASMSVRDVGVRVASDPSAAEVLEAPLRIVAPPGVRPEPLTEADGERFERALEIVEEGVLLLGKFAPDMAEDLLAHVSMLAVLKRETSGGLVSASSRYVPGIVLIDEPRLPMEVAEALVHEGAHEKFFDLAIAKEFLDVSAEDADYFETSWSHVRWPLEQTFAAWHAYSCLAQFNLSIGAEQCGPDSLLAKARKRADEIGEWLLAHETDLCADARWLLRALVSDTIELTGEVASPSHVDGATLSPHISEDCHFHPLPDVRHKRATTGRVVAGRVASPPEVFWLDEDASWTLCQWRHDRTAKTFGWILARATEEWQVGSAAAAVRLEKALGSLLASSLVEMPDKAH
;
A
#
# COMPACT_ATOMS: atom_id res chain seq x y z
N MET A 1 6.51 2.83 -4.42
CA MET A 1 7.58 2.77 -3.40
C MET A 1 7.79 4.10 -2.69
N ASP A 2 8.22 5.17 -3.36
CA ASP A 2 8.53 6.44 -2.68
C ASP A 2 7.32 7.13 -2.02
N GLU A 3 6.16 7.12 -2.67
CA GLU A 3 4.91 7.64 -2.08
C GLU A 3 4.60 6.96 -0.74
N ARG A 4 4.65 5.62 -0.70
CA ARG A 4 4.51 4.83 0.54
C ARG A 4 5.52 5.24 1.62
N ARG A 5 6.81 5.32 1.28
CA ARG A 5 7.86 5.73 2.24
C ARG A 5 7.60 7.13 2.78
N THR A 6 7.11 8.04 1.93
CA THR A 6 6.75 9.41 2.30
C THR A 6 5.60 9.44 3.31
N LEU A 7 4.57 8.60 3.11
CA LEU A 7 3.48 8.44 4.08
C LEU A 7 3.98 7.94 5.43
N TYR A 8 4.79 6.87 5.46
CA TYR A 8 5.31 6.34 6.73
C TYR A 8 6.21 7.33 7.45
N ARG A 9 7.02 8.11 6.72
CA ARG A 9 7.83 9.20 7.29
C ARG A 9 6.96 10.30 7.90
N LEU A 10 5.86 10.67 7.23
CA LEU A 10 4.92 11.66 7.78
C LEU A 10 4.28 11.11 9.06
N ALA A 11 3.76 9.89 9.02
CA ALA A 11 3.13 9.26 10.17
C ALA A 11 4.10 9.15 11.36
N ALA A 12 5.35 8.73 11.14
CA ALA A 12 6.35 8.71 12.20
C ALA A 12 6.66 10.10 12.78
N GLU A 13 6.76 11.13 11.93
CA GLU A 13 6.92 12.52 12.40
C GLU A 13 5.74 13.00 13.24
N MET A 14 4.51 12.58 12.91
CA MET A 14 3.30 12.94 13.66
C MET A 14 3.29 12.36 15.08
N PHE A 15 3.73 11.11 15.27
CA PHE A 15 3.73 10.47 16.60
C PHE A 15 5.02 10.67 17.38
N ALA A 16 6.16 10.79 16.70
CA ALA A 16 7.47 10.92 17.32
C ALA A 16 8.30 11.99 16.58
N PRO A 17 7.99 13.30 16.78
CA PRO A 17 8.67 14.40 16.12
C PRO A 17 10.20 14.32 16.28
N GLY A 18 10.92 14.52 15.17
CA GLY A 18 12.38 14.38 15.12
C GLY A 18 12.87 12.97 14.81
N THR A 19 11.99 11.98 14.73
CA THR A 19 12.35 10.63 14.24
C THR A 19 12.50 10.67 12.72
N GLU A 20 13.73 10.49 12.24
CA GLU A 20 14.00 10.30 10.82
C GLU A 20 13.93 8.82 10.46
N LEU A 21 12.93 8.43 9.68
CA LEU A 21 12.88 7.09 9.09
C LEU A 21 13.69 7.03 7.80
N SER A 22 14.79 6.29 7.84
CA SER A 22 15.52 5.88 6.64
C SER A 22 14.65 5.01 5.73
N ASP A 23 15.02 4.88 4.45
CA ASP A 23 14.34 3.99 3.50
C ASP A 23 14.23 2.55 4.05
N ASN A 24 15.30 2.02 4.63
CA ASN A 24 15.30 0.68 5.22
C ASN A 24 14.29 0.54 6.37
N LEU A 25 14.14 1.56 7.22
CA LEU A 25 13.15 1.54 8.31
C LEU A 25 11.73 1.70 7.79
N ALA A 26 11.51 2.63 6.87
CA ALA A 26 10.20 2.81 6.23
C ALA A 26 9.77 1.55 5.46
N ASP A 27 10.72 0.73 5.04
CA ASP A 27 10.47 -0.52 4.35
C ASP A 27 10.32 -1.73 5.28
N HIS A 28 10.70 -1.63 6.56
CA HIS A 28 10.69 -2.77 7.46
C HIS A 28 9.24 -3.16 7.86
N PRO A 29 8.77 -4.40 7.62
CA PRO A 29 7.36 -4.76 7.80
C PRO A 29 6.83 -4.51 9.21
N ILE A 30 7.65 -4.78 10.24
CA ILE A 30 7.28 -4.54 11.63
C ILE A 30 7.21 -3.06 11.97
N VAL A 31 8.06 -2.23 11.35
CA VAL A 31 7.98 -0.77 11.53
C VAL A 31 6.67 -0.26 10.90
N ARG A 32 6.33 -0.76 9.71
CA ARG A 32 5.07 -0.42 9.03
C ARG A 32 3.85 -0.86 9.84
N TYR A 33 3.87 -2.06 10.42
CA TYR A 33 2.83 -2.55 11.34
C TYR A 33 2.64 -1.61 12.54
N GLU A 34 3.73 -1.22 13.21
CA GLU A 34 3.64 -0.31 14.37
C GLU A 34 3.10 1.06 13.98
N ILE A 35 3.49 1.58 12.81
CA ILE A 35 2.94 2.84 12.27
C ILE A 35 1.45 2.69 11.96
N GLY A 36 1.04 1.60 11.29
CA GLY A 36 -0.37 1.33 11.01
C GLY A 36 -1.20 1.20 12.28
N ARG A 37 -0.67 0.51 13.30
CA ARG A 37 -1.29 0.39 14.63
C ARG A 37 -1.49 1.76 15.29
N ALA A 38 -0.47 2.62 15.26
CA ALA A 38 -0.58 3.98 15.80
C ALA A 38 -1.60 4.83 15.03
N LEU A 39 -1.60 4.76 13.69
CA LEU A 39 -2.57 5.44 12.83
C LEU A 39 -4.02 4.99 13.09
N ALA A 40 -4.22 3.70 13.40
CA ALA A 40 -5.50 3.15 13.83
C ALA A 40 -5.92 3.56 15.26
N GLY A 41 -5.12 4.39 15.95
CA GLY A 41 -5.40 4.86 17.31
C GLY A 41 -5.03 3.86 18.41
N HIS A 42 -4.28 2.80 18.10
CA HIS A 42 -3.88 1.76 19.07
C HIS A 42 -2.56 2.09 19.79
N GLY A 43 -2.44 3.31 20.31
CA GLY A 43 -1.28 3.80 21.05
C GLY A 43 -0.38 4.73 20.24
N GLY A 44 0.84 4.97 20.73
CA GLY A 44 1.86 5.78 20.05
C GLY A 44 2.98 4.94 19.45
N LEU A 45 3.94 5.61 18.82
CA LEU A 45 5.18 5.00 18.33
C LEU A 45 6.29 5.11 19.38
N ASP A 46 6.95 4.00 19.68
CA ASP A 46 8.17 3.96 20.49
C ASP A 46 9.41 3.84 19.58
N PRO A 47 10.22 4.91 19.40
CA PRO A 47 11.41 4.87 18.57
C PRO A 47 12.43 3.80 18.98
N ALA A 48 12.51 3.46 20.28
CA ALA A 48 13.42 2.43 20.76
C ALA A 48 12.96 1.04 20.31
N GLN A 49 11.65 0.77 20.36
CA GLN A 49 11.06 -0.44 19.78
C GLN A 49 11.28 -0.51 18.27
N LEU A 50 11.05 0.58 17.53
CA LEU A 50 11.27 0.62 16.07
C LEU A 50 12.73 0.29 15.70
N THR A 51 13.68 0.85 16.46
CA THR A 51 15.11 0.58 16.25
C THR A 51 15.45 -0.88 16.57
N ARG A 52 14.89 -1.43 17.66
CA ARG A 52 15.09 -2.83 18.04
C ARG A 52 14.59 -3.79 16.97
N VAL A 53 13.36 -3.61 16.48
CA VAL A 53 12.81 -4.52 15.46
C VAL A 53 13.58 -4.44 14.15
N ALA A 54 14.07 -3.26 13.79
CA ALA A 54 14.88 -3.07 12.59
C ALA A 54 16.31 -3.63 12.69
N SER A 55 16.78 -3.94 13.91
CA SER A 55 18.07 -4.58 14.13
C SER A 55 18.02 -6.10 13.98
N MET A 56 16.83 -6.67 13.73
CA MET A 56 16.67 -8.11 13.51
C MET A 56 17.51 -8.57 12.32
N SER A 57 18.31 -9.60 12.55
CA SER A 57 19.19 -10.16 11.53
C SER A 57 18.39 -10.86 10.42
N VAL A 58 18.84 -10.67 9.18
CA VAL A 58 18.29 -11.31 7.98
C VAL A 58 19.40 -11.87 7.11
N ARG A 59 19.10 -12.91 6.33
CA ARG A 59 19.95 -13.43 5.27
C ARG A 59 19.39 -13.00 3.93
N ASP A 60 20.21 -12.38 3.09
CA ASP A 60 19.79 -11.90 1.77
C ASP A 60 20.18 -12.93 0.70
N VAL A 61 19.17 -13.49 0.05
CA VAL A 61 19.29 -14.43 -1.07
C VAL A 61 18.58 -13.91 -2.33
N GLY A 62 18.55 -12.57 -2.49
CA GLY A 62 17.69 -11.87 -3.44
C GLY A 62 16.34 -11.48 -2.84
N VAL A 63 16.02 -12.03 -1.67
CA VAL A 63 15.00 -11.54 -0.73
C VAL A 63 15.57 -11.66 0.69
N ARG A 64 15.19 -10.74 1.58
CA ARG A 64 15.64 -10.76 2.98
C ARG A 64 14.86 -11.81 3.77
N VAL A 65 15.50 -12.92 4.12
CA VAL A 65 14.92 -13.99 4.93
C VAL A 65 15.18 -13.73 6.41
N ALA A 66 14.13 -13.73 7.24
CA ALA A 66 14.26 -13.63 8.69
C ALA A 66 15.12 -14.79 9.22
N SER A 67 16.23 -14.46 9.89
CA SER A 67 17.23 -15.45 10.32
C SER A 67 17.55 -15.37 11.81
N ASP A 68 17.26 -14.22 12.43
CA ASP A 68 17.51 -13.97 13.85
C ASP A 68 16.81 -14.99 14.77
N PRO A 69 17.51 -15.59 15.75
CA PRO A 69 16.88 -16.48 16.73
C PRO A 69 15.73 -15.85 17.52
N SER A 70 15.70 -14.52 17.65
CA SER A 70 14.62 -13.76 18.30
C SER A 70 13.43 -13.47 17.38
N ALA A 71 13.47 -13.88 16.12
CA ALA A 71 12.41 -13.61 15.14
C ALA A 71 11.04 -14.09 15.61
N ALA A 72 10.95 -15.18 16.37
CA ALA A 72 9.69 -15.67 16.93
C ALA A 72 9.01 -14.64 17.86
N GLU A 73 9.80 -13.88 18.64
CA GLU A 73 9.27 -12.81 19.50
C GLU A 73 8.92 -11.56 18.68
N VAL A 74 9.79 -11.16 17.76
CA VAL A 74 9.61 -9.95 16.95
C VAL A 74 8.42 -10.08 15.97
N LEU A 75 8.20 -11.28 15.44
CA LEU A 75 7.15 -11.57 14.47
C LEU A 75 5.86 -12.11 15.13
N GLU A 76 5.79 -12.25 16.46
CA GLU A 76 4.67 -12.88 17.16
C GLU A 76 3.31 -12.26 16.79
N ALA A 77 3.19 -10.94 16.88
CA ALA A 77 1.97 -10.23 16.55
C ALA A 77 1.56 -10.42 15.08
N PRO A 78 2.44 -10.20 14.09
CA PRO A 78 2.19 -10.56 12.68
C PRO A 78 1.75 -12.01 12.46
N LEU A 79 2.46 -12.96 13.03
CA LEU A 79 2.19 -14.39 12.85
C LEU A 79 0.81 -14.75 13.39
N ARG A 80 0.40 -14.14 14.52
CA ARG A 80 -0.92 -14.35 15.09
C ARG A 80 -2.06 -13.78 14.23
N ILE A 81 -1.80 -12.72 13.44
CA ILE A 81 -2.80 -12.13 12.55
C ILE A 81 -3.12 -13.08 11.39
N VAL A 82 -2.11 -13.76 10.85
CA VAL A 82 -2.29 -14.68 9.72
C VAL A 82 -2.62 -16.12 10.13
N ALA A 83 -2.30 -16.49 11.36
CA ALA A 83 -2.45 -17.85 11.84
C ALA A 83 -3.93 -18.25 11.97
N PRO A 84 -4.27 -19.51 11.63
CA PRO A 84 -5.57 -20.07 12.01
C PRO A 84 -5.81 -19.99 13.52
N PRO A 85 -7.06 -19.86 13.98
CA PRO A 85 -7.36 -19.81 15.41
C PRO A 85 -6.75 -20.97 16.20
N GLY A 86 -5.99 -20.65 17.25
CA GLY A 86 -5.34 -21.63 18.12
C GLY A 86 -3.97 -22.13 17.63
N VAL A 87 -3.52 -21.71 16.45
CA VAL A 87 -2.18 -22.03 15.92
C VAL A 87 -1.19 -20.95 16.36
N ARG A 88 0.07 -21.35 16.57
CA ARG A 88 1.19 -20.44 16.87
C ARG A 88 2.35 -20.78 15.93
N PRO A 89 2.37 -20.22 14.71
CA PRO A 89 3.46 -20.46 13.79
C PRO A 89 4.77 -19.93 14.38
N GLU A 90 5.84 -20.68 14.21
CA GLU A 90 7.19 -20.26 14.57
C GLU A 90 8.03 -20.11 13.30
N PRO A 91 8.84 -19.05 13.17
CA PRO A 91 9.80 -18.93 12.09
C PRO A 91 10.93 -19.96 12.28
N LEU A 92 11.42 -20.48 11.17
CA LEU A 92 12.66 -21.22 11.06
C LEU A 92 13.81 -20.21 10.99
N THR A 93 14.81 -20.36 11.86
CA THR A 93 15.88 -19.36 12.10
C THR A 93 17.26 -20.03 12.17
N GLU A 94 18.33 -19.26 12.30
CA GLU A 94 19.69 -19.81 12.45
C GLU A 94 19.83 -20.74 13.67
N ALA A 95 18.97 -20.61 14.68
CA ALA A 95 18.93 -21.52 15.83
C ALA A 95 18.54 -22.97 15.43
N ASP A 96 17.92 -23.16 14.26
CA ASP A 96 17.52 -24.47 13.73
C ASP A 96 18.63 -25.14 12.89
N GLY A 97 19.80 -24.50 12.73
CA GLY A 97 21.02 -25.09 12.15
C GLY A 97 20.86 -25.55 10.69
N GLU A 98 21.29 -26.77 10.37
CA GLU A 98 21.24 -27.34 9.00
C GLU A 98 19.83 -27.36 8.38
N ARG A 99 18.78 -27.34 9.21
CA ARG A 99 17.41 -27.23 8.71
C ARG A 99 17.15 -25.86 8.10
N PHE A 100 17.61 -24.80 8.75
CA PHE A 100 17.51 -23.44 8.24
C PHE A 100 18.35 -23.23 6.98
N GLU A 101 19.60 -23.69 6.97
CA GLU A 101 20.47 -23.55 5.79
C GLU A 101 19.89 -24.25 4.55
N ARG A 102 19.31 -25.46 4.71
CA ARG A 102 18.61 -26.14 3.60
C ARG A 102 17.38 -25.38 3.11
N ALA A 103 16.59 -24.81 4.02
CA ALA A 103 15.44 -24.00 3.62
C ALA A 103 15.90 -22.73 2.89
N LEU A 104 17.01 -22.11 3.34
CA LEU A 104 17.60 -20.94 2.71
C LEU A 104 18.09 -21.23 1.28
N GLU A 105 18.75 -22.38 1.06
CA GLU A 105 19.14 -22.84 -0.28
C GLU A 105 17.92 -23.00 -1.21
N ILE A 106 16.84 -23.62 -0.73
CA ILE A 106 15.60 -23.77 -1.51
C ILE A 106 14.97 -22.41 -1.83
N VAL A 107 15.01 -21.46 -0.89
CA VAL A 107 14.51 -20.11 -1.10
C VAL A 107 15.34 -19.38 -2.15
N GLU A 108 16.67 -19.44 -2.06
CA GLU A 108 17.57 -18.84 -3.05
C GLU A 108 17.29 -19.38 -4.45
N GLU A 109 17.20 -20.71 -4.59
CA GLU A 109 16.85 -21.34 -5.87
C GLU A 109 15.48 -20.88 -6.38
N GLY A 110 14.49 -20.73 -5.49
CA GLY A 110 13.16 -20.25 -5.85
C GLY A 110 13.14 -18.81 -6.36
N VAL A 111 13.88 -17.92 -5.70
CA VAL A 111 14.06 -16.52 -6.15
C VAL A 111 14.74 -16.50 -7.53
N LEU A 112 15.77 -17.32 -7.73
CA LEU A 112 16.44 -17.45 -9.03
C LEU A 112 15.50 -17.99 -10.12
N LEU A 113 14.63 -18.96 -9.80
CA LEU A 113 13.63 -19.46 -10.75
C LEU A 113 12.63 -18.38 -11.15
N LEU A 114 12.13 -17.59 -10.19
CA LEU A 114 11.22 -16.48 -10.48
C LEU A 114 11.89 -15.47 -11.43
N GLY A 115 13.12 -15.03 -11.11
CA GLY A 115 13.88 -14.13 -11.97
C GLY A 115 14.21 -14.70 -13.35
N LYS A 116 14.41 -16.03 -13.45
CA LYS A 116 14.65 -16.73 -14.72
C LYS A 116 13.42 -16.76 -15.62
N PHE A 117 12.26 -17.09 -15.07
CA PHE A 117 11.04 -17.32 -15.86
C PHE A 117 10.22 -16.05 -16.10
N ALA A 118 10.23 -15.11 -15.16
CA ALA A 118 9.47 -13.88 -15.27
C ALA A 118 10.27 -12.70 -14.70
N PRO A 119 11.38 -12.27 -15.34
CA PRO A 119 12.30 -11.26 -14.81
C PRO A 119 11.60 -9.95 -14.46
N ASP A 120 10.75 -9.42 -15.35
CA ASP A 120 10.05 -8.16 -15.13
C ASP A 120 9.05 -8.26 -13.96
N MET A 121 8.37 -9.41 -13.84
CA MET A 121 7.48 -9.69 -12.70
C MET A 121 8.27 -9.86 -11.40
N ALA A 122 9.44 -10.47 -11.45
CA ALA A 122 10.32 -10.62 -10.30
C ALA A 122 10.77 -9.26 -9.79
N GLU A 123 11.26 -8.39 -10.69
CA GLU A 123 11.68 -7.02 -10.36
C GLU A 123 10.51 -6.22 -9.75
N ASP A 124 9.34 -6.31 -10.37
CA ASP A 124 8.14 -5.60 -9.93
C ASP A 124 7.63 -6.09 -8.57
N LEU A 125 7.40 -7.40 -8.39
CA LEU A 125 6.81 -7.95 -7.17
C LEU A 125 7.79 -7.96 -5.99
N LEU A 126 9.06 -8.33 -6.20
CA LEU A 126 10.03 -8.42 -5.11
C LEU A 126 10.39 -7.04 -4.55
N ALA A 127 10.20 -5.95 -5.29
CA ALA A 127 10.33 -4.60 -4.76
C ALA A 127 9.36 -4.33 -3.58
N HIS A 128 8.24 -5.06 -3.52
CA HIS A 128 7.25 -4.93 -2.44
C HIS A 128 7.51 -5.89 -1.27
N VAL A 129 8.26 -6.96 -1.49
CA VAL A 129 8.62 -7.95 -0.46
C VAL A 129 9.88 -7.49 0.30
N SER A 130 9.68 -7.02 1.52
CA SER A 130 10.78 -6.52 2.35
C SER A 130 11.35 -7.58 3.29
N MET A 131 10.58 -8.64 3.54
CA MET A 131 10.98 -9.77 4.36
C MET A 131 10.25 -11.04 3.94
N LEU A 132 10.95 -12.17 3.95
CA LEU A 132 10.40 -13.52 3.91
C LEU A 132 10.63 -14.19 5.27
N ALA A 133 9.63 -14.86 5.83
CA ALA A 133 9.84 -15.79 6.94
C ALA A 133 9.40 -17.20 6.54
N VAL A 134 10.32 -18.15 6.65
CA VAL A 134 10.02 -19.57 6.51
C VAL A 134 9.48 -20.05 7.85
N LEU A 135 8.33 -20.73 7.85
CA LEU A 135 7.69 -21.24 9.05
C LEU A 135 8.06 -22.70 9.29
N LYS A 136 8.20 -23.10 10.55
CA LYS A 136 8.38 -24.50 10.91
C LYS A 136 7.10 -25.28 10.59
N ARG A 137 7.22 -26.30 9.74
CA ARG A 137 6.09 -27.12 9.26
C ARG A 137 5.19 -27.67 10.35
N GLU A 138 5.76 -28.04 11.49
CA GLU A 138 5.04 -28.59 12.64
C GLU A 138 4.19 -27.55 13.38
N THR A 139 4.44 -26.25 13.17
CA THR A 139 3.73 -25.13 13.84
C THR A 139 2.90 -24.28 12.89
N SER A 140 3.09 -24.38 11.58
CA SER A 140 2.42 -23.52 10.59
C SER A 140 0.91 -23.71 10.52
N GLY A 141 0.39 -24.84 11.02
CA GLY A 141 -1.04 -25.15 11.02
C GLY A 141 -1.61 -25.40 9.63
N GLY A 142 -0.77 -25.81 8.67
CA GLY A 142 -1.16 -26.05 7.28
C GLY A 142 -1.23 -24.79 6.42
N LEU A 143 -0.69 -23.66 6.91
CA LEU A 143 -0.46 -22.48 6.10
C LEU A 143 0.57 -22.80 5.01
N VAL A 144 0.23 -22.64 3.74
CA VAL A 144 1.17 -22.83 2.61
C VAL A 144 1.98 -21.55 2.39
N SER A 145 1.27 -20.44 2.20
CA SER A 145 1.81 -19.09 2.16
C SER A 145 0.80 -18.11 2.74
N ALA A 146 1.27 -16.96 3.23
CA ALA A 146 0.42 -15.86 3.63
C ALA A 146 1.14 -14.51 3.58
N SER A 147 0.34 -13.48 3.40
CA SER A 147 0.65 -12.07 3.60
C SER A 147 -0.54 -11.42 4.31
N SER A 148 -0.35 -10.19 4.80
CA SER A 148 -1.45 -9.45 5.42
C SER A 148 -1.28 -7.96 5.24
N ARG A 149 -2.37 -7.28 4.87
CA ARG A 149 -2.44 -5.82 4.84
C ARG A 149 -2.07 -5.16 6.17
N TYR A 150 -2.22 -5.87 7.28
CA TYR A 150 -1.85 -5.35 8.60
C TYR A 150 -0.35 -5.29 8.80
N VAL A 151 0.42 -6.16 8.13
CA VAL A 151 1.88 -6.23 8.23
C VAL A 151 2.49 -6.18 6.83
N PRO A 152 2.32 -5.08 6.10
CA PRO A 152 2.72 -5.03 4.70
C PRO A 152 4.25 -5.18 4.56
N GLY A 153 4.66 -5.89 3.52
CA GLY A 153 6.01 -6.20 3.12
C GLY A 153 6.55 -7.52 3.66
N ILE A 154 5.74 -8.36 4.32
CA ILE A 154 6.17 -9.68 4.81
C ILE A 154 5.46 -10.82 4.08
N VAL A 155 6.25 -11.72 3.51
CA VAL A 155 5.76 -12.98 2.97
C VAL A 155 6.10 -14.09 3.95
N LEU A 156 5.11 -14.90 4.28
CA LEU A 156 5.25 -16.07 5.13
C LEU A 156 5.05 -17.31 4.27
N ILE A 157 5.94 -18.28 4.37
CA ILE A 157 5.80 -19.56 3.66
C ILE A 157 6.00 -20.72 4.63
N ASP A 158 5.30 -21.83 4.42
CA ASP A 158 5.66 -23.08 5.08
C ASP A 158 7.10 -23.47 4.72
N GLU A 159 7.72 -24.34 5.52
CA GLU A 159 9.01 -24.92 5.17
C GLU A 159 8.95 -25.54 3.76
N PRO A 160 9.64 -24.97 2.76
CA PRO A 160 9.50 -25.41 1.39
C PRO A 160 10.25 -26.73 1.16
N ARG A 161 9.83 -27.49 0.15
CA ARG A 161 10.49 -28.72 -0.32
C ARG A 161 11.04 -28.54 -1.73
N LEU A 162 10.43 -27.66 -2.51
CA LEU A 162 10.78 -27.40 -3.89
C LEU A 162 10.98 -25.90 -4.13
N PRO A 163 11.98 -25.48 -4.91
CA PRO A 163 12.16 -24.09 -5.31
C PRO A 163 10.92 -23.46 -5.96
N MET A 164 10.15 -24.25 -6.73
CA MET A 164 8.93 -23.79 -7.37
C MET A 164 7.83 -23.39 -6.35
N GLU A 165 7.79 -24.00 -5.17
CA GLU A 165 6.85 -23.60 -4.12
C GLU A 165 7.16 -22.19 -3.62
N VAL A 166 8.45 -21.85 -3.51
CA VAL A 166 8.90 -20.50 -3.14
C VAL A 166 8.61 -19.51 -4.26
N ALA A 167 8.93 -19.84 -5.52
CA ALA A 167 8.66 -18.97 -6.67
C ALA A 167 7.16 -18.66 -6.79
N GLU A 168 6.30 -19.67 -6.68
CA GLU A 168 4.85 -19.52 -6.70
C GLU A 168 4.35 -18.66 -5.53
N ALA A 169 4.84 -18.91 -4.31
CA ALA A 169 4.47 -18.13 -3.13
C ALA A 169 4.90 -16.67 -3.26
N LEU A 170 6.09 -16.38 -3.80
CA LEU A 170 6.57 -15.02 -4.03
C LEU A 170 5.72 -14.29 -5.08
N VAL A 171 5.24 -14.98 -6.12
CA VAL A 171 4.31 -14.39 -7.09
C VAL A 171 2.96 -14.09 -6.43
N HIS A 172 2.41 -15.05 -5.68
CA HIS A 172 1.11 -14.90 -5.04
C HIS A 172 1.14 -13.80 -3.97
N GLU A 173 1.98 -13.97 -2.95
CA GLU A 173 2.04 -13.06 -1.82
C GLU A 173 2.69 -11.72 -2.20
N GLY A 174 3.67 -11.72 -3.10
CA GLY A 174 4.23 -10.48 -3.64
C GLY A 174 3.19 -9.64 -4.40
N ALA A 175 2.24 -10.28 -5.10
CA ALA A 175 1.13 -9.57 -5.73
C ALA A 175 0.15 -8.97 -4.71
N HIS A 176 -0.10 -9.64 -3.59
CA HIS A 176 -0.84 -9.06 -2.47
C HIS A 176 -0.09 -7.87 -1.86
N GLU A 177 1.22 -7.99 -1.63
CA GLU A 177 2.03 -6.90 -1.08
C GLU A 177 2.08 -5.68 -1.99
N LYS A 178 2.22 -5.90 -3.31
CA LYS A 178 2.09 -4.83 -4.30
C LYS A 178 0.72 -4.17 -4.22
N PHE A 179 -0.36 -4.96 -4.12
CA PHE A 179 -1.71 -4.43 -4.01
C PHE A 179 -1.89 -3.60 -2.73
N PHE A 180 -1.39 -4.06 -1.57
CA PHE A 180 -1.48 -3.32 -0.32
C PHE A 180 -0.73 -1.98 -0.40
N ASP A 181 0.46 -1.96 -1.02
CA ASP A 181 1.20 -0.72 -1.25
C ASP A 181 0.48 0.24 -2.19
N LEU A 182 -0.19 -0.27 -3.23
CA LEU A 182 -1.01 0.53 -4.13
C LEU A 182 -2.22 1.08 -3.39
N ALA A 183 -2.95 0.27 -2.63
CA ALA A 183 -4.13 0.68 -1.89
C ALA A 183 -3.84 1.78 -0.84
N ILE A 184 -2.62 1.84 -0.30
CA ILE A 184 -2.19 2.91 0.62
C ILE A 184 -1.85 4.22 -0.09
N ALA A 185 -1.43 4.16 -1.36
CA ALA A 185 -0.94 5.32 -2.11
C ALA A 185 -1.92 5.85 -3.18
N LYS A 186 -2.86 5.02 -3.62
CA LYS A 186 -3.69 5.22 -4.82
C LYS A 186 -5.18 5.08 -4.48
N GLU A 187 -6.02 5.59 -5.37
CA GLU A 187 -7.47 5.57 -5.21
C GLU A 187 -8.01 4.22 -5.68
N PHE A 188 -7.99 3.23 -4.79
CA PHE A 188 -8.46 1.87 -5.11
C PHE A 188 -9.91 1.63 -4.69
N LEU A 189 -10.24 1.98 -3.45
CA LEU A 189 -11.56 1.75 -2.85
C LEU A 189 -12.10 3.06 -2.30
N ASP A 190 -13.40 3.30 -2.48
CA ASP A 190 -14.09 4.44 -1.89
C ASP A 190 -14.63 4.09 -0.49
N VAL A 191 -15.08 5.09 0.25
CA VAL A 191 -15.76 4.94 1.55
C VAL A 191 -17.00 4.03 1.47
N SER A 192 -17.61 3.89 0.30
CA SER A 192 -18.75 2.97 0.07
C SER A 192 -18.34 1.54 -0.27
N ALA A 193 -17.05 1.21 -0.33
CA ALA A 193 -16.59 -0.13 -0.67
C ALA A 193 -17.04 -1.21 0.35
N GLU A 194 -17.34 -0.81 1.59
CA GLU A 194 -17.90 -1.71 2.62
C GLU A 194 -19.36 -2.09 2.36
N ASP A 195 -20.09 -1.27 1.59
CA ASP A 195 -21.49 -1.50 1.21
C ASP A 195 -21.64 -2.34 -0.06
N ALA A 196 -20.53 -2.63 -0.74
CA ALA A 196 -20.52 -3.42 -1.97
C ALA A 196 -20.90 -4.90 -1.72
N ASP A 197 -21.43 -5.54 -2.75
CA ASP A 197 -21.75 -6.96 -2.69
C ASP A 197 -20.49 -7.82 -2.44
N TYR A 198 -20.68 -8.96 -1.78
CA TYR A 198 -19.61 -9.91 -1.53
C TYR A 198 -19.48 -10.87 -2.71
N PHE A 199 -18.25 -11.11 -3.16
CA PHE A 199 -17.96 -12.19 -4.10
C PHE A 199 -17.96 -13.54 -3.36
N GLU A 200 -18.72 -14.52 -3.86
CA GLU A 200 -18.69 -15.88 -3.32
C GLU A 200 -17.86 -16.79 -4.24
N THR A 201 -16.75 -17.30 -3.71
CA THR A 201 -15.82 -18.18 -4.45
C THR A 201 -16.48 -19.48 -4.91
N SER A 202 -16.40 -19.83 -6.19
CA SER A 202 -16.96 -21.09 -6.71
C SER A 202 -16.30 -22.37 -6.14
N TRP A 203 -15.07 -22.26 -5.60
CA TRP A 203 -14.29 -23.41 -5.14
C TRP A 203 -14.30 -23.64 -3.62
N SER A 204 -14.69 -22.62 -2.83
CA SER A 204 -14.72 -22.74 -1.36
C SER A 204 -15.98 -22.20 -0.71
N HIS A 205 -16.85 -21.52 -1.48
CA HIS A 205 -18.06 -20.87 -0.96
C HIS A 205 -17.81 -19.83 0.14
N VAL A 206 -16.56 -19.38 0.26
CA VAL A 206 -16.18 -18.25 1.12
C VAL A 206 -16.60 -16.97 0.42
N ARG A 207 -17.19 -16.06 1.20
CA ARG A 207 -17.59 -14.73 0.77
C ARG A 207 -16.48 -13.73 1.06
N TRP A 208 -16.11 -12.95 0.06
CA TRP A 208 -15.04 -11.96 0.13
C TRP A 208 -15.59 -10.55 -0.08
N PRO A 209 -15.20 -9.57 0.76
CA PRO A 209 -15.49 -8.17 0.51
C PRO A 209 -14.71 -7.68 -0.72
N LEU A 210 -15.15 -6.55 -1.31
CA LEU A 210 -14.60 -5.99 -2.55
C LEU A 210 -13.07 -5.87 -2.54
N GLU A 211 -12.48 -5.38 -1.45
CA GLU A 211 -11.02 -5.26 -1.27
C GLU A 211 -10.32 -6.61 -1.45
N GLN A 212 -10.79 -7.63 -0.74
CA GLN A 212 -10.20 -8.97 -0.77
C GLN A 212 -10.39 -9.62 -2.14
N THR A 213 -11.54 -9.37 -2.77
CA THR A 213 -11.84 -9.83 -4.13
C THR A 213 -10.86 -9.25 -5.13
N PHE A 214 -10.58 -7.94 -5.06
CA PHE A 214 -9.62 -7.30 -5.96
C PHE A 214 -8.19 -7.78 -5.71
N ALA A 215 -7.77 -7.89 -4.44
CA ALA A 215 -6.46 -8.42 -4.08
C ALA A 215 -6.26 -9.86 -4.62
N ALA A 216 -7.26 -10.73 -4.43
CA ALA A 216 -7.25 -12.10 -4.95
C ALA A 216 -7.19 -12.14 -6.47
N TRP A 217 -7.97 -11.29 -7.16
CA TRP A 217 -7.91 -11.17 -8.61
C TRP A 217 -6.52 -10.78 -9.12
N HIS A 218 -5.89 -9.78 -8.50
CA HIS A 218 -4.54 -9.35 -8.87
C HIS A 218 -3.52 -10.48 -8.69
N ALA A 219 -3.57 -11.19 -7.56
CA ALA A 219 -2.71 -12.33 -7.28
C ALA A 219 -2.90 -13.49 -8.28
N TYR A 220 -4.15 -13.89 -8.55
CA TYR A 220 -4.43 -14.94 -9.53
C TYR A 220 -4.05 -14.54 -10.96
N SER A 221 -4.19 -13.25 -11.30
CA SER A 221 -3.74 -12.73 -12.60
C SER A 221 -2.22 -12.86 -12.75
N CYS A 222 -1.45 -12.50 -11.72
CA CYS A 222 0.01 -12.67 -11.71
C CYS A 222 0.41 -14.15 -11.81
N LEU A 223 -0.21 -15.03 -11.01
CA LEU A 223 0.02 -16.47 -11.06
C LEU A 223 -0.33 -17.06 -12.44
N ALA A 224 -1.40 -16.60 -13.07
CA ALA A 224 -1.79 -17.06 -14.40
C ALA A 224 -0.76 -16.68 -15.46
N GLN A 225 -0.17 -15.48 -15.37
CA GLN A 225 0.92 -15.05 -16.26
C GLN A 225 2.22 -15.81 -15.98
N PHE A 226 2.56 -16.02 -14.71
CA PHE A 226 3.73 -16.81 -14.34
C PHE A 226 3.63 -18.25 -14.85
N ASN A 227 2.45 -18.88 -14.73
CA ASN A 227 2.19 -20.22 -15.23
C ASN A 227 2.41 -20.37 -16.75
N LEU A 228 2.19 -19.30 -17.54
CA LEU A 228 2.51 -19.31 -18.98
C LEU A 228 4.02 -19.33 -19.26
N SER A 229 4.83 -18.89 -18.29
CA SER A 229 6.27 -18.67 -18.46
C SER A 229 7.14 -19.84 -17.99
N ILE A 230 6.65 -20.67 -17.06
CA ILE A 230 7.43 -21.76 -16.44
C ILE A 230 7.54 -23.04 -17.29
N GLY A 231 6.78 -23.19 -18.37
CA GLY A 231 6.86 -24.36 -19.24
C GLY A 231 6.50 -25.70 -18.55
N ALA A 232 7.45 -26.64 -18.49
CA ALA A 232 7.25 -28.01 -17.98
C ALA A 232 7.84 -28.25 -16.58
N GLU A 233 8.14 -27.19 -15.83
CA GLU A 233 8.72 -27.29 -14.49
C GLU A 233 7.80 -28.01 -13.51
N GLN A 234 8.41 -28.75 -12.58
CA GLN A 234 7.66 -29.51 -11.59
C GLN A 234 7.05 -28.58 -10.53
N CYS A 235 5.73 -28.57 -10.46
CA CYS A 235 4.97 -27.84 -9.45
C CYS A 235 4.78 -28.69 -8.18
N GLY A 236 4.64 -28.02 -7.03
CA GLY A 236 4.30 -28.67 -5.76
C GLY A 236 2.87 -29.25 -5.78
N PRO A 237 2.55 -30.17 -4.85
CA PRO A 237 1.23 -30.84 -4.80
C PRO A 237 0.06 -29.87 -4.58
N ASP A 238 0.32 -28.76 -3.88
CA ASP A 238 -0.69 -27.76 -3.52
C ASP A 238 -0.70 -26.54 -4.47
N SER A 239 0.00 -26.64 -5.61
CA SER A 239 0.12 -25.56 -6.58
C SER A 239 -1.23 -25.04 -7.09
N LEU A 240 -1.32 -23.72 -7.16
CA LEU A 240 -2.42 -22.93 -7.68
C LEU A 240 -2.26 -22.61 -9.17
N LEU A 241 -1.08 -22.78 -9.75
CA LEU A 241 -0.72 -22.31 -11.09
C LEU A 241 -1.69 -22.80 -12.18
N ALA A 242 -2.02 -24.09 -12.17
CA ALA A 242 -2.95 -24.69 -13.13
C ALA A 242 -4.40 -24.16 -13.00
N LYS A 243 -4.76 -23.61 -11.84
CA LYS A 243 -6.09 -23.06 -11.54
C LYS A 243 -6.15 -21.54 -11.65
N ALA A 244 -5.00 -20.88 -11.68
CA ALA A 244 -4.88 -19.43 -11.53
C ALA A 244 -5.66 -18.66 -12.59
N ARG A 245 -5.52 -19.02 -13.88
CA ARG A 245 -6.25 -18.38 -14.98
C ARG A 245 -7.76 -18.42 -14.76
N LYS A 246 -8.32 -19.62 -14.53
CA LYS A 246 -9.76 -19.80 -14.31
C LYS A 246 -10.28 -18.94 -13.14
N ARG A 247 -9.51 -18.88 -12.04
CA ARG A 247 -9.88 -18.07 -10.87
C ARG A 247 -9.78 -16.58 -11.15
N ALA A 248 -8.74 -16.15 -11.86
CA ALA A 248 -8.58 -14.75 -12.28
C ALA A 248 -9.75 -14.32 -13.18
N ASP A 249 -10.14 -15.15 -14.15
CA ASP A 249 -11.23 -14.83 -15.08
C ASP A 249 -12.57 -14.73 -14.33
N GLU A 250 -12.89 -15.70 -13.45
CA GLU A 250 -14.11 -15.69 -12.62
C GLU A 250 -14.22 -14.42 -11.76
N ILE A 251 -13.13 -14.05 -11.07
CA ILE A 251 -13.14 -12.87 -10.21
C ILE A 251 -13.17 -11.58 -11.07
N GLY A 252 -12.44 -11.56 -12.18
CA GLY A 252 -12.36 -10.40 -13.08
C GLY A 252 -13.71 -10.07 -13.72
N GLU A 253 -14.47 -11.08 -14.15
CA GLU A 253 -15.84 -10.91 -14.64
C GLU A 253 -16.75 -10.30 -13.56
N TRP A 254 -16.63 -10.76 -12.31
CA TRP A 254 -17.39 -10.19 -11.21
C TRP A 254 -16.99 -8.73 -10.94
N LEU A 255 -15.69 -8.41 -10.92
CA LEU A 255 -15.21 -7.04 -10.71
C LEU A 255 -15.66 -6.08 -11.82
N LEU A 256 -15.71 -6.52 -13.07
CA LEU A 256 -16.24 -5.72 -14.18
C LEU A 256 -17.74 -5.42 -14.02
N ALA A 257 -18.51 -6.35 -13.46
CA ALA A 257 -19.91 -6.12 -13.16
C ALA A 257 -20.13 -5.12 -12.00
N HIS A 258 -19.14 -4.95 -11.13
CA HIS A 258 -19.16 -4.06 -9.95
C HIS A 258 -18.20 -2.88 -10.12
N GLU A 259 -17.88 -2.50 -11.36
CA GLU A 259 -16.88 -1.49 -11.65
C GLU A 259 -17.23 -0.11 -11.06
N THR A 260 -18.52 0.17 -10.87
CA THR A 260 -19.01 1.42 -10.26
C THR A 260 -18.61 1.57 -8.81
N ASP A 261 -18.27 0.48 -8.12
CA ASP A 261 -17.89 0.46 -6.72
C ASP A 261 -16.37 0.65 -6.54
N LEU A 262 -15.63 0.74 -7.66
CA LEU A 262 -14.18 0.94 -7.69
C LEU A 262 -13.81 2.41 -7.93
N CYS A 263 -12.71 2.84 -7.34
CA CYS A 263 -12.12 4.14 -7.64
C CYS A 263 -11.34 4.13 -8.97
N ALA A 264 -10.86 5.30 -9.40
CA ALA A 264 -10.30 5.49 -10.73
C ALA A 264 -9.06 4.60 -11.01
N ASP A 265 -8.13 4.48 -10.05
CA ASP A 265 -6.92 3.68 -10.24
C ASP A 265 -7.25 2.18 -10.31
N ALA A 266 -8.18 1.70 -9.48
CA ALA A 266 -8.64 0.31 -9.51
C ALA A 266 -9.35 -0.03 -10.83
N ARG A 267 -10.22 0.85 -11.35
CA ARG A 267 -10.87 0.67 -12.65
C ARG A 267 -9.87 0.63 -13.79
N TRP A 268 -8.92 1.55 -13.79
CA TRP A 268 -7.86 1.58 -14.79
C TRP A 268 -7.07 0.25 -14.79
N LEU A 269 -6.64 -0.21 -13.62
CA LEU A 269 -5.87 -1.46 -13.50
C LEU A 269 -6.71 -2.68 -13.92
N LEU A 270 -7.97 -2.76 -13.49
CA LEU A 270 -8.90 -3.81 -13.88
C LEU A 270 -9.02 -3.90 -15.41
N ARG A 271 -9.30 -2.76 -16.05
CA ARG A 271 -9.45 -2.71 -17.51
C ARG A 271 -8.16 -3.02 -18.24
N ALA A 272 -7.02 -2.51 -17.76
CA ALA A 272 -5.72 -2.74 -18.37
C ALA A 272 -5.30 -4.22 -18.36
N LEU A 273 -5.67 -4.97 -17.32
CA LEU A 273 -5.32 -6.39 -17.19
C LEU A 273 -6.37 -7.34 -17.78
N VAL A 274 -7.64 -6.95 -17.86
CA VAL A 274 -8.69 -7.79 -18.49
C VAL A 274 -8.80 -7.53 -20.00
N SER A 275 -8.56 -6.31 -20.47
CA SER A 275 -8.64 -5.96 -21.89
C SER A 275 -7.23 -5.92 -22.49
N ASP A 276 -6.87 -6.93 -23.29
CA ASP A 276 -5.64 -6.97 -24.12
C ASP A 276 -5.57 -5.84 -25.18
N THR A 277 -6.54 -4.90 -25.18
CA THR A 277 -6.74 -3.90 -26.25
C THR A 277 -7.35 -2.61 -25.69
N ILE A 278 -6.57 -1.83 -24.95
CA ILE A 278 -6.84 -0.39 -24.83
C ILE A 278 -5.71 0.36 -25.52
N GLU A 279 -6.01 0.96 -26.67
CA GLU A 279 -5.21 2.05 -27.20
C GLU A 279 -5.19 3.14 -26.12
N LEU A 280 -4.07 3.24 -25.42
CA LEU A 280 -3.79 4.26 -24.42
C LEU A 280 -3.79 5.63 -25.11
N THR A 281 -4.96 6.26 -25.26
CA THR A 281 -5.02 7.69 -25.50
C THR A 281 -4.50 8.35 -24.21
N GLY A 282 -3.27 8.86 -24.30
CA GLY A 282 -2.50 9.35 -23.18
C GLY A 282 -3.20 10.41 -22.33
N GLU A 283 -2.72 10.49 -21.09
CA GLU A 283 -2.95 11.58 -20.13
C GLU A 283 -4.41 12.04 -20.00
N VAL A 284 -5.18 11.30 -19.21
CA VAL A 284 -6.23 11.97 -18.43
C VAL A 284 -5.62 12.25 -17.07
N ALA A 285 -5.01 13.44 -16.93
CA ALA A 285 -4.93 14.07 -15.63
C ALA A 285 -6.37 14.19 -15.13
N SER A 286 -6.81 13.25 -14.29
CA SER A 286 -8.17 13.26 -13.76
C SER A 286 -8.36 14.56 -12.99
N PRO A 287 -9.29 15.43 -13.41
CA PRO A 287 -9.65 16.61 -12.63
C PRO A 287 -10.13 16.15 -11.26
N SER A 288 -9.81 16.93 -10.22
CA SER A 288 -10.24 16.69 -8.83
C SER A 288 -11.67 16.13 -8.76
N HIS A 289 -11.79 14.89 -8.26
CA HIS A 289 -13.04 14.13 -8.16
C HIS A 289 -13.96 14.62 -7.03
N VAL A 290 -13.55 15.65 -6.28
CA VAL A 290 -14.42 16.16 -5.24
C VAL A 290 -15.59 16.88 -5.89
N ASP A 291 -16.78 16.34 -5.63
CA ASP A 291 -18.04 16.86 -6.17
C ASP A 291 -18.18 18.34 -5.81
N GLY A 292 -18.12 19.21 -6.82
CA GLY A 292 -18.10 20.66 -6.63
C GLY A 292 -19.36 21.20 -5.93
N ALA A 293 -20.42 20.38 -5.89
CA ALA A 293 -21.67 20.68 -5.20
C ALA A 293 -21.52 20.72 -3.67
N THR A 294 -20.56 19.99 -3.09
CA THR A 294 -20.41 19.84 -1.63
C THR A 294 -19.34 20.77 -1.03
N LEU A 295 -18.45 21.31 -1.88
CA LEU A 295 -17.27 22.08 -1.46
C LEU A 295 -17.34 23.57 -1.78
N SER A 296 -18.51 24.18 -1.94
CA SER A 296 -18.61 25.62 -2.24
C SER A 296 -18.89 26.48 -1.00
N PRO A 297 -17.93 26.73 -0.09
CA PRO A 297 -18.00 27.94 0.71
C PRO A 297 -17.89 29.14 -0.24
N HIS A 298 -18.62 30.22 0.03
CA HIS A 298 -18.43 31.47 -0.70
C HIS A 298 -17.02 32.02 -0.39
N ILE A 299 -16.02 31.63 -1.19
CA ILE A 299 -14.65 32.13 -1.10
C ILE A 299 -14.59 33.46 -1.87
N SER A 300 -14.42 34.56 -1.13
CA SER A 300 -14.16 35.88 -1.71
C SER A 300 -12.65 36.13 -1.85
N GLU A 301 -12.24 37.07 -2.72
CA GLU A 301 -10.81 37.40 -2.92
C GLU A 301 -10.07 37.80 -1.63
N ASP A 302 -10.80 38.40 -0.68
CA ASP A 302 -10.30 38.85 0.62
C ASP A 302 -10.32 37.75 1.71
N CYS A 303 -10.80 36.55 1.40
CA CYS A 303 -10.75 35.44 2.36
C CYS A 303 -9.31 35.08 2.65
N HIS A 304 -8.96 35.05 3.94
CA HIS A 304 -7.65 34.66 4.42
C HIS A 304 -7.65 33.17 4.76
N PHE A 305 -6.56 32.48 4.42
CA PHE A 305 -6.37 31.06 4.70
C PHE A 305 -5.05 30.84 5.43
N HIS A 306 -5.03 29.92 6.38
CA HIS A 306 -3.79 29.41 6.95
C HIS A 306 -3.91 27.93 7.34
N PRO A 307 -2.81 27.17 7.31
CA PRO A 307 -2.81 25.77 7.72
C PRO A 307 -2.92 25.65 9.23
N LEU A 308 -3.76 24.72 9.71
CA LEU A 308 -3.92 24.49 11.15
C LEU A 308 -2.58 24.11 11.82
N PRO A 309 -2.30 24.54 13.07
CA PRO A 309 -0.99 24.39 13.70
C PRO A 309 -0.47 22.95 13.82
N ASP A 310 -1.38 21.99 13.91
CA ASP A 310 -1.13 20.55 14.03
C ASP A 310 -0.99 19.83 12.68
N VAL A 311 -1.22 20.52 11.57
CA VAL A 311 -1.03 19.97 10.22
C VAL A 311 0.46 19.86 9.88
N ARG A 312 0.83 18.67 9.42
CA ARG A 312 2.15 18.33 8.87
C ARG A 312 1.95 17.82 7.44
N HIS A 313 2.96 17.97 6.60
CA HIS A 313 2.92 17.42 5.25
C HIS A 313 4.33 17.04 4.78
N LYS A 314 4.39 16.05 3.89
CA LYS A 314 5.62 15.66 3.18
C LYS A 314 5.32 15.50 1.69
N ARG A 315 6.31 15.80 0.87
CA ARG A 315 6.24 15.70 -0.59
C ARG A 315 7.05 14.49 -1.04
N ALA A 316 6.42 13.61 -1.81
CA ALA A 316 7.08 12.51 -2.49
C ALA A 316 7.90 13.04 -3.68
N THR A 317 8.88 12.27 -4.13
CA THR A 317 9.66 12.52 -5.35
C THR A 317 8.79 12.60 -6.60
N THR A 318 7.62 11.95 -6.60
CA THR A 318 6.60 12.07 -7.66
C THR A 318 5.93 13.45 -7.68
N GLY A 319 6.16 14.28 -6.67
CA GLY A 319 5.55 15.59 -6.52
C GLY A 319 4.25 15.56 -5.70
N ARG A 320 3.59 14.41 -5.53
CA ARG A 320 2.38 14.30 -4.69
C ARG A 320 2.70 14.60 -3.23
N VAL A 321 1.76 15.26 -2.56
CA VAL A 321 1.88 15.61 -1.15
C VAL A 321 0.96 14.73 -0.32
N VAL A 322 1.48 14.21 0.79
CA VAL A 322 0.67 13.64 1.85
C VAL A 322 0.63 14.63 3.01
N ALA A 323 -0.56 14.91 3.51
CA ALA A 323 -0.79 15.77 4.66
C ALA A 323 -1.42 14.96 5.79
N GLY A 324 -1.14 15.33 7.04
CA GLY A 324 -1.70 14.65 8.19
C GLY A 324 -1.88 15.57 9.37
N ARG A 325 -2.83 15.20 10.23
CA ARG A 325 -3.23 15.96 11.42
C ARG A 325 -3.10 15.08 12.65
N VAL A 326 -2.48 15.61 13.70
CA VAL A 326 -2.34 14.93 14.99
C VAL A 326 -3.67 15.02 15.74
N ALA A 327 -4.67 14.26 15.29
CA ALA A 327 -5.98 14.10 15.92
C ALA A 327 -6.08 12.75 16.67
N SER A 328 -7.24 12.41 17.21
CA SER A 328 -7.50 11.13 17.85
C SER A 328 -8.82 10.53 17.33
N PRO A 329 -8.79 9.65 16.30
CA PRO A 329 -7.58 9.12 15.63
C PRO A 329 -6.90 10.16 14.73
N PRO A 330 -5.60 9.99 14.44
CA PRO A 330 -4.91 10.82 13.45
C PRO A 330 -5.50 10.62 12.05
N GLU A 331 -5.46 11.69 11.26
CA GLU A 331 -5.98 11.68 9.90
C GLU A 331 -4.83 11.94 8.92
N VAL A 332 -4.83 11.20 7.81
CA VAL A 332 -3.79 11.30 6.77
C VAL A 332 -4.48 11.32 5.41
N PHE A 333 -4.06 12.24 4.53
CA PHE A 333 -4.66 12.49 3.25
C PHE A 333 -3.59 12.58 2.17
N TRP A 334 -3.74 11.81 1.10
CA TRP A 334 -3.06 12.11 -0.16
C TRP A 334 -3.77 13.27 -0.84
N LEU A 335 -3.02 14.28 -1.24
CA LEU A 335 -3.54 15.46 -1.92
C LEU A 335 -3.41 15.29 -3.42
N ASP A 336 -4.42 15.75 -4.16
CA ASP A 336 -4.32 15.95 -5.60
C ASP A 336 -3.30 17.05 -5.95
N GLU A 337 -3.04 17.27 -7.24
CA GLU A 337 -2.03 18.24 -7.69
C GLU A 337 -2.32 19.67 -7.20
N ASP A 338 -3.58 20.10 -7.31
CA ASP A 338 -4.00 21.47 -6.99
C ASP A 338 -3.99 21.71 -5.48
N ALA A 339 -4.47 20.76 -4.67
CA ALA A 339 -4.40 20.81 -3.21
C ALA A 339 -2.96 20.70 -2.70
N SER A 340 -2.14 19.85 -3.31
CA SER A 340 -0.69 19.75 -3.03
C SER A 340 0.02 21.09 -3.26
N TRP A 341 -0.24 21.71 -4.41
CA TRP A 341 0.33 23.00 -4.78
C TRP A 341 -0.14 24.12 -3.82
N THR A 342 -1.43 24.12 -3.50
CA THR A 342 -2.06 25.11 -2.61
C THR A 342 -1.48 25.01 -1.19
N LEU A 343 -1.42 23.81 -0.60
CA LEU A 343 -0.85 23.62 0.74
C LEU A 343 0.64 24.02 0.80
N CYS A 344 1.38 23.82 -0.28
CA CYS A 344 2.79 24.17 -0.35
C CYS A 344 3.07 25.68 -0.38
N GLN A 345 2.06 26.53 -0.58
CA GLN A 345 2.23 27.97 -0.46
C GLN A 345 2.67 28.39 0.95
N TRP A 346 2.39 27.57 1.98
CA TRP A 346 2.77 27.80 3.37
C TRP A 346 4.03 27.05 3.83
N ARG A 347 4.79 26.43 2.93
CA ARG A 347 5.94 25.58 3.28
C ARG A 347 7.01 26.31 4.11
N HIS A 348 7.31 27.56 3.77
CA HIS A 348 8.35 28.37 4.42
C HIS A 348 7.78 29.42 5.37
N ASP A 349 6.49 29.72 5.23
CA ASP A 349 5.83 30.81 5.93
C ASP A 349 4.37 30.45 6.17
N ARG A 350 4.04 30.24 7.46
CA ARG A 350 2.70 29.82 7.90
C ARG A 350 1.75 31.01 8.10
N THR A 351 2.12 32.24 7.73
CA THR A 351 1.20 33.39 7.82
C THR A 351 -0.03 33.22 6.94
N ALA A 352 -1.13 33.85 7.34
CA ALA A 352 -2.35 33.88 6.54
C ALA A 352 -2.12 34.49 5.15
N LYS A 353 -2.70 33.88 4.12
CA LYS A 353 -2.62 34.31 2.72
C LYS A 353 -4.03 34.53 2.18
N THR A 354 -4.24 35.61 1.43
CA THR A 354 -5.54 35.87 0.81
C THR A 354 -5.76 34.98 -0.41
N PHE A 355 -7.01 34.70 -0.75
CA PHE A 355 -7.37 34.02 -1.99
C PHE A 355 -6.75 34.72 -3.20
N GLY A 356 -6.88 36.05 -3.29
CA GLY A 356 -6.32 36.83 -4.40
C GLY A 356 -4.80 36.67 -4.55
N TRP A 357 -4.06 36.58 -3.43
CA TRP A 357 -2.62 36.35 -3.47
C TRP A 357 -2.28 34.96 -4.03
N ILE A 358 -2.99 33.92 -3.57
CA ILE A 358 -2.77 32.55 -4.03
C ILE A 358 -3.16 32.42 -5.51
N LEU A 359 -4.29 33.03 -5.92
CA LEU A 359 -4.79 33.03 -7.29
C LEU A 359 -3.82 33.67 -8.28
N ALA A 360 -3.19 34.79 -7.92
CA ALA A 360 -2.20 35.45 -8.77
C ALA A 360 -1.03 34.51 -9.10
N ARG A 361 -0.54 33.77 -8.09
CA ARG A 361 0.51 32.75 -8.28
C ARG A 361 0.03 31.54 -9.06
N ALA A 362 -1.19 31.08 -8.80
CA ALA A 362 -1.78 29.95 -9.51
C ALA A 362 -1.90 30.24 -11.01
N THR A 363 -2.32 31.46 -11.37
CA THR A 363 -2.41 31.91 -12.76
C THR A 363 -1.04 31.85 -13.47
N GLU A 364 0.03 32.24 -12.78
CA GLU A 364 1.39 32.20 -13.31
C GLU A 364 1.94 30.76 -13.41
N GLU A 365 1.87 29.99 -12.32
CA GLU A 365 2.49 28.67 -12.22
C GLU A 365 1.73 27.60 -13.02
N TRP A 366 0.39 27.65 -13.04
CA TRP A 366 -0.42 26.71 -13.82
C TRP A 366 -0.55 27.09 -15.29
N GLN A 367 -0.09 28.29 -15.68
CA GLN A 367 -0.15 28.80 -17.05
C GLN A 367 -1.58 28.77 -17.66
N VAL A 368 -2.59 29.02 -16.84
CA VAL A 368 -4.01 29.09 -17.25
C VAL A 368 -4.58 30.48 -17.00
N GLY A 369 -5.70 30.81 -17.68
CA GLY A 369 -6.39 32.08 -17.42
C GLY A 369 -6.94 32.18 -15.99
N SER A 370 -6.99 33.40 -15.46
CA SER A 370 -7.38 33.67 -14.07
C SER A 370 -8.72 33.04 -13.66
N ALA A 371 -9.74 33.02 -14.53
CA ALA A 371 -11.01 32.37 -14.25
C ALA A 371 -10.88 30.84 -14.08
N ALA A 372 -10.05 30.18 -14.89
CA ALA A 372 -9.79 28.74 -14.77
C ALA A 372 -8.96 28.42 -13.52
N ALA A 373 -7.97 29.27 -13.21
CA ALA A 373 -7.20 29.16 -11.96
C ALA A 373 -8.09 29.36 -10.72
N ALA A 374 -9.05 30.30 -10.76
CA ALA A 374 -9.96 30.53 -9.65
C ALA A 374 -10.81 29.29 -9.34
N VAL A 375 -11.43 28.67 -10.36
CA VAL A 375 -12.23 27.45 -10.18
C VAL A 375 -11.42 26.29 -9.61
N ARG A 376 -10.20 26.08 -10.12
CA ARG A 376 -9.29 25.04 -9.61
C ARG A 376 -8.88 25.30 -8.15
N LEU A 377 -8.52 26.55 -7.84
CA LEU A 377 -8.11 26.96 -6.51
C LEU A 377 -9.26 26.90 -5.49
N GLU A 378 -10.47 27.28 -5.88
CA GLU A 378 -11.67 27.13 -5.04
C GLU A 378 -11.92 25.68 -4.65
N LYS A 379 -11.81 24.75 -5.61
CA LYS A 379 -11.93 23.31 -5.33
C LYS A 379 -10.83 22.82 -4.39
N ALA A 380 -9.58 23.20 -4.65
CA ALA A 380 -8.44 22.82 -3.82
C ALA A 380 -8.58 23.34 -2.38
N LEU A 381 -8.92 24.61 -2.20
CA LEU A 381 -9.16 25.20 -0.87
C LEU A 381 -10.39 24.59 -0.20
N GLY A 382 -11.47 24.36 -0.95
CA GLY A 382 -12.66 23.67 -0.45
C GLY A 382 -12.33 22.28 0.11
N SER A 383 -11.53 21.50 -0.62
CA SER A 383 -11.07 20.18 -0.18
C SER A 383 -10.19 20.28 1.07
N LEU A 384 -9.21 21.19 1.09
CA LEU A 384 -8.36 21.41 2.26
C LEU A 384 -9.15 21.89 3.50
N LEU A 385 -10.20 22.70 3.32
CA LEU A 385 -11.10 23.10 4.40
C LEU A 385 -11.93 21.93 4.91
N ALA A 386 -12.51 21.14 4.00
CA ALA A 386 -13.33 19.98 4.36
C ALA A 386 -12.53 18.92 5.13
N SER A 387 -11.26 18.73 4.76
CA SER A 387 -10.32 17.86 5.49
C SER A 387 -9.69 18.52 6.73
N SER A 388 -10.12 19.73 7.12
CA SER A 388 -9.55 20.47 8.26
C SER A 388 -8.02 20.60 8.19
N LEU A 389 -7.46 20.81 6.99
CA LEU A 389 -6.02 21.02 6.78
C LEU A 389 -5.66 22.51 6.75
N VAL A 390 -6.62 23.34 6.35
CA VAL A 390 -6.55 24.80 6.43
C VAL A 390 -7.80 25.33 7.12
N GLU A 391 -7.70 26.52 7.69
CA GLU A 391 -8.85 27.26 8.20
C GLU A 391 -8.98 28.61 7.51
N MET A 392 -10.22 29.07 7.45
CA MET A 392 -10.59 30.42 7.05
C MET A 392 -11.05 31.14 8.32
N PRO A 393 -10.29 32.11 8.86
CA PRO A 393 -10.71 32.84 10.04
C PRO A 393 -12.07 33.48 9.77
N ASP A 394 -12.98 33.37 10.74
CA ASP A 394 -14.23 34.13 10.69
C ASP A 394 -13.89 35.60 10.44
N LYS A 395 -14.64 36.24 9.53
CA LYS A 395 -14.55 37.69 9.35
C LYS A 395 -14.65 38.31 10.73
N ALA A 396 -13.58 38.95 11.20
CA ALA A 396 -13.60 39.70 12.45
C ALA A 396 -14.80 40.66 12.38
N HIS A 397 -15.83 40.36 13.18
CA HIS A 397 -17.10 41.08 13.18
C HIS A 397 -16.94 42.51 13.71
#